data_AF-A0A523NM10-F1
#
_entry.id   AF-A0A523NM10-F1
#
_cell.length_a   1.000
_cell.length_b   1.000
_cell.length_c   1.000
_cell.angle_alpha   90.00
_cell.angle_beta   90.00
_cell.angle_gamma   90.00
#
_symmetry.space_group_name_H-M   'P 1'
#
loop_
_entity.id
_entity.type
_entity.pdbx_description
1 polymer ?
#
loop_
_entity_poly.entity_id
_entity_poly.type
_entity_poly.pdbx_seq_one_letter_code
_entity_poly.pdbx_strand_id
1 'polypeptide(L)'
;MRQFQIASVSAAAFVLLAFVPGSRAQQVPEPQQIAQHCVAKVTARATHRVHRNHATAAQCTMMIGELLEQGRLEAAVHVAQHCVHHVVSTSHYTQMRNKMQCAHCIGILLELDAPGLAEVVGNACGEAAMAVGNSRQHAVQAILDALPRGEAAIVLSPCLADIDGDRAVGVTDFLDLVAAWGTDPEGPPDLDFDGVVTIHDMVVMVQAWGACPE
;
A
#
# COMPACT_ATOMS: atom_id res chain seq x y z
N MET A 1 34.14 92.89 17.86
CA MET A 1 32.72 92.70 17.49
C MET A 1 32.62 92.50 16.00
N ARG A 2 32.20 91.30 15.57
CA ARG A 2 31.42 90.97 14.34
C ARG A 2 31.66 89.49 14.03
N GLN A 3 30.69 88.68 14.43
CA GLN A 3 30.49 87.34 13.89
C GLN A 3 30.15 87.51 12.41
N PHE A 4 30.87 86.81 11.53
CA PHE A 4 30.45 86.60 10.14
C PHE A 4 30.06 85.13 9.99
N GLN A 5 28.76 84.90 9.77
CA GLN A 5 28.23 83.64 9.26
C GLN A 5 28.68 83.47 7.81
N ILE A 6 29.31 82.35 7.46
CA ILE A 6 29.21 81.74 6.13
C ILE A 6 29.38 80.23 6.29
N ALA A 7 28.35 79.47 5.94
CA ALA A 7 28.41 78.27 5.08
C ALA A 7 27.13 77.45 5.26
N SER A 8 26.19 77.64 4.33
CA SER A 8 25.21 76.61 3.99
C SER A 8 25.52 76.11 2.59
N VAL A 9 25.08 74.87 2.35
CA VAL A 9 25.10 74.08 1.11
C VAL A 9 26.35 73.20 0.91
N SER A 10 26.21 71.93 1.31
CA SER A 10 26.75 70.81 0.53
C SER A 10 25.73 69.68 0.49
N ALA A 11 25.41 69.27 -0.73
CA ALA A 11 24.59 68.13 -1.07
C ALA A 11 25.36 66.83 -0.79
N ALA A 12 24.67 65.81 -0.26
CA ALA A 12 25.05 64.42 -0.51
C ALA A 12 23.93 63.44 -0.11
N ALA A 13 23.44 62.75 -1.14
CA ALA A 13 23.03 61.35 -1.14
C ALA A 13 21.95 60.88 -0.15
N PHE A 14 20.71 60.88 -0.64
CA PHE A 14 19.72 59.86 -0.30
C PHE A 14 20.28 58.48 -0.65
N VAL A 15 20.71 57.72 0.35
CA VAL A 15 20.92 56.28 0.21
C VAL A 15 19.54 55.63 0.21
N LEU A 16 19.01 55.37 -0.99
CA LEU A 16 17.93 54.42 -1.21
C LEU A 16 18.45 53.03 -0.83
N LEU A 17 18.11 52.56 0.37
CA LEU A 17 18.20 51.15 0.71
C LEU A 17 17.19 50.40 -0.17
N ALA A 18 17.70 49.82 -1.26
CA ALA A 18 16.96 48.83 -2.03
C ALA A 18 16.67 47.63 -1.13
N PHE A 19 15.41 47.47 -0.75
CA PHE A 19 14.88 46.26 -0.12
C PHE A 19 15.01 45.13 -1.17
N VAL A 20 15.92 44.18 -0.97
CA VAL A 20 16.04 42.98 -1.81
C VAL A 20 15.03 41.96 -1.28
N PRO A 21 13.90 41.69 -1.96
CA PRO A 21 12.99 40.64 -1.56
C PRO A 21 13.46 39.36 -2.25
N GLY A 22 14.35 38.60 -1.63
CA GLY A 22 14.93 37.48 -2.36
C GLY A 22 16.00 36.68 -1.65
N SER A 23 15.63 36.02 -0.55
CA SER A 23 16.29 34.76 -0.16
C SER A 23 15.35 33.98 0.74
N ARG A 24 14.54 33.11 0.13
CA ARG A 24 13.98 31.95 0.84
C ARG A 24 15.19 31.10 1.25
N ALA A 25 15.80 31.41 2.39
CA ALA A 25 16.66 30.46 3.06
C ALA A 25 15.76 29.25 3.36
N GLN A 26 15.96 28.14 2.65
CA GLN A 26 15.29 26.88 2.98
C GLN A 26 15.65 26.53 4.42
N GLN A 27 14.74 26.79 5.35
CA GLN A 27 14.86 26.33 6.72
C GLN A 27 14.91 24.81 6.68
N VAL A 28 16.02 24.23 7.12
CA VAL A 28 16.10 22.78 7.37
C VAL A 28 15.02 22.45 8.40
N PRO A 29 14.10 21.53 8.09
CA PRO A 29 13.03 21.19 9.03
C PRO A 29 13.63 20.70 10.35
N GLU A 30 13.02 21.10 11.47
CA GLU A 30 13.44 20.64 12.79
C GLU A 30 13.29 19.10 12.87
N PRO A 31 14.27 18.35 13.42
CA PRO A 31 14.20 16.88 13.51
C PRO A 31 12.89 16.37 14.14
N GLN A 32 12.37 17.09 15.14
CA GLN A 32 11.08 16.80 15.79
C GLN A 32 9.92 16.81 14.79
N GLN A 33 9.87 17.79 13.88
CA GLN A 33 8.83 17.93 12.87
C GLN A 33 8.91 16.80 11.83
N ILE A 34 10.12 16.41 11.45
CA ILE A 34 10.37 15.27 10.53
C ILE A 34 9.81 13.99 11.16
N ALA A 35 10.19 13.70 12.40
CA ALA A 35 9.72 12.52 13.12
C ALA A 35 8.19 12.50 13.25
N GLN A 36 7.59 13.60 13.70
CA GLN A 36 6.13 13.73 13.83
C GLN A 36 5.41 13.52 12.50
N HIS A 37 5.89 14.14 11.42
CA HIS A 37 5.31 13.98 10.10
C HIS A 37 5.39 12.52 9.63
N CYS A 38 6.54 11.87 9.81
CA CYS A 38 6.75 10.50 9.41
C CYS A 38 5.84 9.55 10.18
N VAL A 39 5.78 9.65 11.51
CA VAL A 39 4.90 8.85 12.37
C VAL A 39 3.44 9.04 11.96
N ALA A 40 2.97 10.29 11.85
CA ALA A 40 1.58 10.56 11.47
C ALA A 40 1.21 9.93 10.11
N LYS A 41 2.12 10.00 9.14
CA LYS A 41 1.88 9.50 7.78
C LYS A 41 1.85 7.97 7.71
N VAL A 42 2.77 7.28 8.39
CA VAL A 42 2.80 5.80 8.38
C VAL A 42 1.63 5.22 9.17
N THR A 43 1.29 5.82 10.32
CA THR A 43 0.15 5.41 11.14
C THR A 43 -1.16 5.64 10.41
N ALA A 44 -1.38 6.81 9.78
CA ALA A 44 -2.60 7.07 9.03
C ALA A 44 -2.82 6.08 7.87
N ARG A 45 -1.76 5.72 7.14
CA ARG A 45 -1.83 4.68 6.09
C ARG A 45 -2.17 3.30 6.65
N ALA A 46 -1.53 2.92 7.76
CA ALA A 46 -1.78 1.65 8.41
C ALA A 46 -3.22 1.56 8.91
N THR A 47 -3.71 2.56 9.66
CA THR A 47 -5.09 2.64 10.13
C THR A 47 -6.09 2.57 8.99
N HIS A 48 -5.86 3.34 7.91
CA HIS A 48 -6.71 3.27 6.73
C HIS A 48 -6.76 1.86 6.13
N ARG A 49 -5.61 1.16 6.04
CA ARG A 49 -5.57 -0.21 5.52
C ARG A 49 -6.27 -1.21 6.43
N VAL A 50 -6.09 -1.09 7.75
CA VAL A 50 -6.80 -1.91 8.74
C VAL A 50 -8.31 -1.77 8.56
N HIS A 51 -8.83 -0.55 8.45
CA HIS A 51 -10.26 -0.32 8.20
C HIS A 51 -10.72 -0.90 6.86
N ARG A 52 -9.93 -0.77 5.79
CA ARG A 52 -10.26 -1.36 4.48
C ARG A 52 -10.29 -2.88 4.53
N ASN A 53 -9.35 -3.53 5.20
CA ASN A 53 -9.34 -4.98 5.37
C ASN A 53 -10.60 -5.47 6.10
N HIS A 54 -11.01 -4.79 7.18
CA HIS A 54 -12.25 -5.12 7.88
C HIS A 54 -13.49 -4.94 7.01
N ALA A 55 -13.57 -3.83 6.26
CA ALA A 55 -14.68 -3.54 5.37
C ALA A 55 -14.77 -4.56 4.22
N THR A 56 -13.63 -4.88 3.59
CA THR A 56 -13.55 -5.90 2.53
C THR A 56 -13.98 -7.26 3.06
N ALA A 57 -13.44 -7.71 4.20
CA ALA A 57 -13.83 -8.98 4.79
C ALA A 57 -15.35 -9.06 5.05
N ALA A 58 -15.93 -8.03 5.67
CA ALA A 58 -17.37 -7.99 5.93
C ALA A 58 -18.21 -8.06 4.65
N GLN A 59 -17.82 -7.32 3.60
CA GLN A 59 -18.50 -7.37 2.31
C GLN A 59 -18.40 -8.76 1.67
N CYS A 60 -17.21 -9.35 1.68
CA CYS A 60 -16.97 -10.66 1.10
C CYS A 60 -17.73 -11.78 1.82
N THR A 61 -17.72 -11.78 3.16
CA THR A 61 -18.48 -12.76 3.96
C THR A 61 -19.98 -12.68 3.64
N MET A 62 -20.55 -11.48 3.44
CA MET A 62 -21.96 -11.35 3.02
C MET A 62 -22.20 -11.94 1.64
N MET A 63 -21.38 -11.58 0.64
CA MET A 63 -21.51 -12.11 -0.73
C MET A 63 -21.37 -13.64 -0.77
N ILE A 64 -20.41 -14.19 -0.03
CA ILE A 64 -20.21 -15.64 0.11
C ILE A 64 -21.48 -16.28 0.70
N GLY A 65 -22.02 -15.72 1.79
CA GLY A 65 -23.25 -16.21 2.41
C GLY A 65 -24.44 -16.25 1.43
N GLU A 66 -24.65 -15.17 0.68
CA GLU A 66 -25.72 -15.08 -0.33
C GLU A 66 -25.57 -16.13 -1.44
N LEU A 67 -24.34 -16.38 -1.92
CA LEU A 67 -24.07 -17.39 -2.94
C LEU A 67 -24.31 -18.82 -2.41
N LEU A 68 -23.93 -19.08 -1.16
CA LEU A 68 -24.17 -20.36 -0.51
C LEU A 68 -25.66 -20.63 -0.29
N GLU A 69 -26.44 -19.62 0.08
CA GLU A 69 -27.91 -19.74 0.20
C GLU A 69 -28.58 -20.07 -1.15
N GLN A 70 -27.98 -19.63 -2.27
CA GLN A 70 -28.42 -19.95 -3.63
C GLN A 70 -27.90 -21.32 -4.11
N GLY A 71 -27.12 -22.05 -3.31
CA GLY A 71 -26.49 -23.31 -3.70
C GLY A 71 -25.33 -23.16 -4.70
N ARG A 72 -24.78 -21.95 -4.85
CA ARG A 72 -23.72 -21.61 -5.82
C ARG A 72 -22.34 -21.71 -5.17
N LEU A 73 -21.94 -22.93 -4.79
CA LEU A 73 -20.70 -23.17 -4.05
C LEU A 73 -19.45 -22.70 -4.80
N GLU A 74 -19.31 -23.05 -6.08
CA GLU A 74 -18.14 -22.67 -6.90
C GLU A 74 -17.96 -21.15 -6.97
N ALA A 75 -19.06 -20.42 -7.21
CA ALA A 75 -19.04 -18.96 -7.22
C ALA A 75 -18.65 -18.38 -5.83
N ALA A 76 -19.08 -19.02 -4.74
CA ALA A 76 -18.73 -18.60 -3.39
C ALA A 76 -17.23 -18.79 -3.10
N VAL A 77 -16.66 -19.93 -3.52
CA VAL A 77 -15.21 -20.19 -3.44
C VAL A 77 -14.44 -19.17 -4.28
N HIS A 78 -14.92 -18.85 -5.47
CA HIS A 78 -14.32 -17.85 -6.34
C HIS A 78 -14.29 -16.45 -5.71
N VAL A 79 -15.42 -16.00 -5.15
CA VAL A 79 -15.47 -14.72 -4.41
C VAL A 79 -14.50 -14.73 -3.22
N ALA A 80 -14.40 -15.85 -2.50
CA ALA A 80 -13.46 -15.96 -1.39
C ALA A 80 -12.01 -15.84 -1.86
N GLN A 81 -11.62 -16.49 -2.95
CA GLN A 81 -10.28 -16.37 -3.57
C GLN A 81 -9.96 -14.93 -3.95
N HIS A 82 -10.87 -14.27 -4.67
CA HIS A 82 -10.75 -12.85 -5.05
C HIS A 82 -10.49 -11.97 -3.81
N CYS A 83 -11.33 -12.13 -2.80
CA CYS A 83 -11.27 -11.33 -1.59
C CYS A 83 -9.99 -11.56 -0.79
N VAL A 84 -9.52 -12.80 -0.67
CA VAL A 84 -8.25 -13.14 -0.02
C VAL A 84 -7.09 -12.50 -0.78
N HIS A 85 -7.04 -12.66 -2.10
CA HIS A 85 -6.01 -12.06 -2.94
C HIS A 85 -5.97 -10.53 -2.80
N HIS A 86 -7.13 -9.86 -2.85
CA HIS A 86 -7.23 -8.41 -2.66
C HIS A 86 -6.72 -7.95 -1.29
N VAL A 87 -7.10 -8.63 -0.21
CA VAL A 87 -6.67 -8.31 1.15
C VAL A 87 -5.16 -8.49 1.31
N VAL A 88 -4.60 -9.58 0.78
CA VAL A 88 -3.16 -9.89 0.87
C VAL A 88 -2.33 -8.88 0.07
N SER A 89 -2.67 -8.68 -1.22
CA SER A 89 -1.91 -7.82 -2.13
C SER A 89 -1.90 -6.36 -1.67
N THR A 90 -3.06 -5.80 -1.31
CA THR A 90 -3.15 -4.39 -0.89
C THR A 90 -2.50 -4.14 0.47
N SER A 91 -2.54 -5.14 1.38
CA SER A 91 -1.83 -5.09 2.66
C SER A 91 -0.31 -5.11 2.45
N HIS A 92 0.18 -6.01 1.59
CA HIS A 92 1.60 -6.09 1.24
C HIS A 92 2.11 -4.78 0.62
N TYR A 93 1.38 -4.21 -0.34
CA TYR A 93 1.70 -2.92 -0.95
C TYR A 93 1.79 -1.79 0.09
N THR A 94 0.87 -1.76 1.06
CA THR A 94 0.89 -0.79 2.16
C THR A 94 2.14 -0.96 3.03
N GLN A 95 2.50 -2.19 3.38
CA GLN A 95 3.70 -2.49 4.15
C GLN A 95 4.97 -2.08 3.42
N MET A 96 5.10 -2.35 2.12
CA MET A 96 6.23 -1.91 1.31
C MET A 96 6.37 -0.39 1.30
N ARG A 97 5.26 0.35 1.08
CA ARG A 97 5.28 1.82 1.09
C ARG A 97 5.64 2.40 2.45
N ASN A 98 5.15 1.79 3.53
CA ASN A 98 5.52 2.20 4.87
C ASN A 98 7.01 1.92 5.11
N LYS A 99 7.52 0.74 4.78
CA LYS A 99 8.95 0.40 4.91
C LYS A 99 9.86 1.41 4.20
N MET A 100 9.55 1.79 2.95
CA MET A 100 10.31 2.79 2.22
C MET A 100 10.26 4.18 2.89
N GLN A 101 9.07 4.61 3.33
CA GLN A 101 8.91 5.88 4.04
C GLN A 101 9.70 5.89 5.35
N CYS A 102 9.67 4.79 6.11
CA CYS A 102 10.39 4.62 7.36
C CYS A 102 11.90 4.68 7.15
N ALA A 103 12.43 3.94 6.19
CA ALA A 103 13.85 3.95 5.86
C ALA A 103 14.33 5.36 5.48
N HIS A 104 13.54 6.08 4.68
CA HIS A 104 13.85 7.46 4.32
C HIS A 104 13.89 8.41 5.52
N CYS A 105 12.86 8.36 6.38
CA CYS A 105 12.78 9.21 7.57
C CYS A 105 13.90 8.93 8.58
N ILE A 106 14.19 7.64 8.82
CA ILE A 106 15.28 7.21 9.70
C ILE A 106 16.62 7.70 9.16
N GLY A 107 16.86 7.56 7.86
CA GLY A 107 18.07 8.07 7.22
C GLY A 107 18.30 9.56 7.47
N ILE A 108 17.27 10.39 7.24
CA ILE A 108 17.36 11.84 7.49
C ILE A 108 17.61 12.14 8.97
N LEU A 109 16.95 11.46 9.90
CA LEU A 109 17.13 11.70 11.34
C LEU A 109 18.53 11.32 11.82
N LEU A 110 19.12 10.27 11.26
CA LEU A 110 20.51 9.88 11.56
C LEU A 110 21.51 10.90 10.99
N GLU A 111 21.26 11.43 9.79
CA GLU A 111 22.08 12.51 9.21
C GLU A 111 22.04 13.80 10.04
N LEU A 112 20.93 14.05 10.74
CA LEU A 112 20.75 15.19 11.64
C LEU A 112 21.20 14.94 13.09
N ASP A 113 21.95 13.84 13.35
CA ASP A 113 22.42 13.42 14.68
C ASP A 113 21.28 13.31 15.72
N ALA A 114 20.12 12.80 15.28
CA ALA A 114 18.93 12.62 16.10
C ALA A 114 18.54 11.12 16.27
N PRO A 115 19.42 10.26 16.81
CA PRO A 115 19.19 8.82 16.88
C PRO A 115 17.98 8.42 17.74
N GLY A 116 17.69 9.17 18.81
CA GLY A 116 16.51 8.91 19.64
C GLY A 116 15.19 9.13 18.88
N LEU A 117 15.13 10.12 17.99
CA LEU A 117 13.97 10.33 17.12
C LEU A 117 13.89 9.27 16.03
N ALA A 118 15.03 8.82 15.49
CA ALA A 118 15.08 7.72 14.53
C ALA A 118 14.52 6.41 15.15
N GLU A 119 14.84 6.12 16.40
CA GLU A 119 14.27 5.00 17.15
C GLU A 119 12.75 5.13 17.33
N VAL A 120 12.26 6.31 17.72
CA VAL A 120 10.81 6.57 17.82
C VAL A 120 10.09 6.31 16.49
N VAL A 121 10.65 6.77 15.37
CA VAL A 121 10.10 6.49 14.04
C VAL A 121 10.16 4.98 13.73
N GLY A 122 11.27 4.32 14.05
CA GLY A 122 11.45 2.88 13.87
C GLY A 122 10.39 2.05 14.61
N ASN A 123 10.14 2.38 15.88
CA ASN A 123 9.12 1.71 16.70
C ASN A 123 7.71 1.91 16.12
N ALA A 124 7.34 3.14 15.78
CA ALA A 124 6.05 3.44 15.14
C ALA A 124 5.87 2.69 13.80
N CYS A 125 6.95 2.55 13.04
CA CYS A 125 6.97 1.78 11.79
C CYS A 125 6.77 0.27 12.03
N GLY A 126 7.38 -0.29 13.08
CA GLY A 126 7.17 -1.67 13.51
C GLY A 126 5.71 -1.93 13.92
N GLU A 127 5.15 -1.05 14.75
CA GLU A 127 3.74 -1.11 15.16
C GLU A 127 2.78 -1.02 13.97
N ALA A 128 3.01 -0.09 13.05
CA ALA A 128 2.21 0.06 11.84
C ALA A 128 2.27 -1.20 10.95
N ALA A 129 3.44 -1.82 10.82
CA ALA A 129 3.60 -3.05 10.05
C ALA A 129 2.86 -4.25 10.68
N MET A 130 2.95 -4.39 12.01
CA MET A 130 2.22 -5.41 12.78
C MET A 130 0.71 -5.22 12.69
N ALA A 131 0.22 -3.98 12.84
CA ALA A 131 -1.21 -3.68 12.75
C ALA A 131 -1.81 -4.09 11.39
N VAL A 132 -1.13 -3.76 10.29
CA VAL A 132 -1.54 -4.19 8.94
C VAL A 132 -1.45 -5.70 8.78
N GLY A 133 -0.39 -6.33 9.29
CA GLY A 133 -0.19 -7.79 9.21
C GLY A 133 -1.28 -8.58 9.95
N ASN A 134 -1.59 -8.18 11.19
CA ASN A 134 -2.63 -8.81 12.00
C ASN A 134 -4.03 -8.60 11.38
N SER A 135 -4.32 -7.38 10.92
CA SER A 135 -5.59 -7.09 10.25
C SER A 135 -5.76 -7.90 8.97
N ARG A 136 -4.70 -8.06 8.16
CA ARG A 136 -4.70 -8.95 6.99
C ARG A 136 -5.06 -10.39 7.38
N GLN A 137 -4.40 -10.95 8.40
CA GLN A 137 -4.67 -12.31 8.85
C GLN A 137 -6.10 -12.49 9.35
N HIS A 138 -6.61 -11.55 10.15
CA HIS A 138 -8.00 -11.59 10.63
C HIS A 138 -9.02 -11.50 9.50
N ALA A 139 -8.77 -10.63 8.51
CA ALA A 139 -9.64 -10.48 7.35
C ALA A 139 -9.66 -11.75 6.48
N VAL A 140 -8.48 -12.33 6.20
CA VAL A 140 -8.38 -13.60 5.47
C VAL A 140 -9.11 -14.71 6.22
N GLN A 141 -8.89 -14.86 7.52
CA GLN A 141 -9.55 -15.90 8.30
C GLN A 141 -11.08 -15.74 8.29
N ALA A 142 -11.59 -14.52 8.42
CA ALA A 142 -13.03 -14.26 8.35
C ALA A 142 -13.65 -14.62 6.99
N ILE A 143 -12.90 -14.45 5.90
CA ILE A 143 -13.34 -14.85 4.56
C ILE A 143 -13.37 -16.38 4.45
N LEU A 144 -12.32 -17.06 4.92
CA LEU A 144 -12.24 -18.52 4.88
C LEU A 144 -13.29 -19.20 5.76
N ASP A 145 -13.57 -18.64 6.94
CA ASP A 145 -14.59 -19.15 7.87
C ASP A 145 -16.02 -18.99 7.31
N ALA A 146 -16.21 -18.17 6.28
CA ALA A 146 -17.50 -18.01 5.60
C ALA A 146 -17.83 -19.20 4.67
N LEU A 147 -16.85 -20.04 4.33
CA LEU A 147 -17.05 -21.21 3.47
C LEU A 147 -17.38 -22.49 4.28
N PRO A 148 -18.08 -23.46 3.67
CA PRO A 148 -18.24 -24.78 4.26
C PRO A 148 -16.90 -25.46 4.55
N ARG A 149 -16.87 -26.32 5.58
CA ARG A 149 -15.66 -27.06 5.97
C ARG A 149 -15.16 -27.91 4.80
N GLY A 150 -13.89 -27.75 4.44
CA GLY A 150 -13.23 -28.47 3.33
C GLY A 150 -12.88 -27.56 2.15
N GLU A 151 -13.67 -26.51 1.92
CA GLU A 151 -13.53 -25.63 0.76
C GLU A 151 -12.50 -24.50 0.97
N ALA A 152 -12.24 -24.14 2.23
CA ALA A 152 -11.20 -23.16 2.57
C ALA A 152 -9.79 -23.56 2.10
N ALA A 153 -9.53 -24.86 1.94
CA ALA A 153 -8.26 -25.36 1.40
C ALA A 153 -8.06 -24.98 -0.08
N ILE A 154 -9.15 -24.87 -0.85
CA ILE A 154 -9.12 -24.47 -2.27
C ILE A 154 -8.82 -22.98 -2.40
N VAL A 155 -9.33 -22.16 -1.47
CA VAL A 155 -9.05 -20.71 -1.44
C VAL A 155 -7.61 -20.40 -1.11
N LEU A 156 -7.02 -21.19 -0.21
CA LEU A 156 -5.62 -21.10 0.16
C LEU A 156 -4.71 -21.87 -0.78
N SER A 157 -5.24 -22.49 -1.84
CA SER A 157 -4.41 -23.20 -2.81
C SER A 157 -3.33 -22.25 -3.31
N PRO A 158 -2.05 -22.55 -3.08
CA PRO A 158 -0.96 -21.62 -3.35
C PRO A 158 -0.70 -21.42 -4.85
N CYS A 159 -1.50 -22.06 -5.71
CA CYS A 159 -1.50 -21.88 -7.15
C CYS A 159 -2.89 -21.50 -7.66
N LEU A 160 -3.20 -20.22 -7.59
CA LEU A 160 -4.38 -19.71 -8.28
C LEU A 160 -4.26 -19.86 -9.82
N ALA A 161 -3.03 -19.88 -10.34
CA ALA A 161 -2.74 -19.99 -11.76
C ALA A 161 -2.66 -21.45 -12.26
N ASP A 162 -2.92 -22.44 -11.41
CA ASP A 162 -3.14 -23.85 -11.78
C ASP A 162 -4.62 -23.98 -12.12
N ILE A 163 -4.93 -23.75 -13.40
CA ILE A 163 -6.27 -23.67 -13.98
C ILE A 163 -6.77 -25.08 -14.30
N ASP A 164 -5.90 -26.00 -14.70
CA ASP A 164 -6.27 -27.38 -15.06
C ASP A 164 -6.31 -28.34 -13.84
N GLY A 165 -5.79 -27.91 -12.70
CA GLY A 165 -5.84 -28.61 -11.42
C GLY A 165 -4.77 -29.70 -11.28
N ASP A 166 -3.70 -29.67 -12.07
CA ASP A 166 -2.65 -30.70 -12.09
C ASP A 166 -1.56 -30.52 -11.01
N ARG A 167 -1.69 -29.48 -10.17
CA ARG A 167 -0.73 -29.06 -9.13
C ARG A 167 0.56 -28.45 -9.68
N ALA A 168 0.53 -27.90 -10.89
CA ALA A 168 1.56 -27.05 -11.44
C ALA A 168 0.95 -25.90 -12.25
N VAL A 169 1.71 -24.81 -12.37
CA VAL A 169 1.41 -23.73 -13.32
C VAL A 169 2.33 -23.91 -14.51
N GLY A 170 1.75 -24.30 -15.64
CA GLY A 170 2.45 -24.69 -16.83
C GLY A 170 1.80 -24.18 -18.11
N VAL A 171 2.13 -24.88 -19.20
CA VAL A 171 1.68 -24.50 -20.54
C VAL A 171 0.18 -24.74 -20.71
N THR A 172 -0.38 -25.78 -20.06
CA THR A 172 -1.82 -26.06 -20.15
C THR A 172 -2.62 -24.90 -19.55
N ASP A 173 -2.26 -24.44 -18.36
CA ASP A 173 -2.88 -23.28 -17.72
C ASP A 173 -2.75 -22.02 -18.56
N PHE A 174 -1.57 -21.80 -19.14
CA PHE A 174 -1.35 -20.67 -20.05
C PHE A 174 -2.26 -20.73 -21.28
N LEU A 175 -2.48 -21.91 -21.84
CA LEU A 175 -3.39 -22.07 -22.98
C LEU A 175 -4.84 -21.82 -22.57
N ASP A 176 -5.25 -22.25 -21.37
CA ASP A 176 -6.58 -21.96 -20.83
C ASP A 176 -6.78 -20.46 -20.59
N LEU A 177 -5.75 -19.75 -20.12
CA LEU A 177 -5.76 -18.29 -19.99
C LEU A 177 -5.92 -17.58 -21.33
N VAL A 178 -5.12 -17.96 -22.32
CA VAL A 178 -5.22 -17.36 -23.65
C VAL A 178 -6.56 -17.69 -24.32
N ALA A 179 -7.16 -18.84 -24.03
CA ALA A 179 -8.46 -19.23 -24.56
C ALA A 179 -9.61 -18.33 -24.07
N ALA A 180 -9.48 -17.74 -22.88
CA ALA A 180 -10.46 -16.83 -22.28
C ALA A 180 -10.14 -15.34 -22.50
N TRP A 181 -9.18 -15.00 -23.38
CA TRP A 181 -8.71 -13.63 -23.53
C TRP A 181 -9.85 -12.64 -23.86
N GLY A 182 -9.96 -11.58 -23.07
CA GLY A 182 -10.99 -10.55 -23.22
C GLY A 182 -12.39 -10.99 -22.77
N THR A 183 -12.55 -12.15 -22.13
CA THR A 183 -13.81 -12.57 -21.51
C THR A 183 -13.82 -12.29 -20.01
N ASP A 184 -15.01 -12.33 -19.41
CA ASP A 184 -15.23 -12.37 -17.97
C ASP A 184 -15.66 -13.80 -17.61
N PRO A 185 -14.71 -14.70 -17.30
CA PRO A 185 -15.01 -16.09 -16.95
C PRO A 185 -15.59 -16.25 -15.54
N GLU A 186 -15.72 -15.17 -14.76
CA GLU A 186 -16.09 -15.23 -13.33
C GLU A 186 -15.21 -16.22 -12.53
N GLY A 187 -13.91 -16.31 -12.86
CA GLY A 187 -13.01 -17.40 -12.43
C GLY A 187 -11.58 -17.23 -12.95
N PRO A 188 -10.59 -18.04 -12.49
CA PRO A 188 -9.45 -18.36 -13.34
C PRO A 188 -9.97 -18.75 -14.73
N PRO A 189 -9.44 -18.16 -15.81
CA PRO A 189 -8.13 -17.52 -15.88
C PRO A 189 -8.08 -15.98 -15.70
N ASP A 190 -9.13 -15.33 -15.20
CA ASP A 190 -9.05 -13.96 -14.66
C ASP A 190 -8.38 -14.05 -13.26
N LEU A 191 -7.05 -13.97 -13.26
CA LEU A 191 -6.17 -14.23 -12.12
C LEU A 191 -5.90 -12.99 -11.26
N ASP A 192 -6.03 -11.79 -11.83
CA ASP A 192 -6.03 -10.55 -11.05
C ASP A 192 -7.44 -10.09 -10.67
N PHE A 193 -8.44 -10.71 -11.30
CA PHE A 193 -9.86 -10.61 -11.03
C PHE A 193 -10.43 -9.22 -11.26
N ASP A 194 -10.01 -8.55 -12.33
CA ASP A 194 -10.53 -7.24 -12.72
C ASP A 194 -11.83 -7.32 -13.56
N GLY A 195 -12.33 -8.55 -13.80
CA GLY A 195 -13.53 -8.84 -14.58
C GLY A 195 -13.25 -8.97 -16.07
N VAL A 196 -11.98 -9.04 -16.48
CA VAL A 196 -11.61 -9.32 -17.88
C VAL A 196 -10.22 -9.96 -17.96
N VAL A 197 -10.11 -11.06 -18.69
CA VAL A 197 -8.79 -11.68 -18.91
C VAL A 197 -7.93 -10.80 -19.83
N THR A 198 -6.86 -10.24 -19.30
CA THR A 198 -5.91 -9.37 -20.00
C THR A 198 -4.46 -9.78 -19.76
N ILE A 199 -3.54 -8.90 -20.16
CA ILE A 199 -2.12 -9.06 -19.92
C ILE A 199 -1.77 -9.07 -18.42
N HIS A 200 -2.60 -8.47 -17.56
CA HIS A 200 -2.32 -8.45 -16.13
C HIS A 200 -2.46 -9.85 -15.50
N ASP A 201 -3.44 -10.64 -15.93
CA ASP A 201 -3.59 -12.05 -15.55
C ASP A 201 -2.41 -12.88 -15.99
N MET A 202 -1.92 -12.64 -17.21
CA MET A 202 -0.72 -13.31 -17.72
C MET A 202 0.51 -13.00 -16.86
N VAL A 203 0.64 -11.78 -16.34
CA VAL A 203 1.72 -11.41 -15.41
C VAL A 203 1.57 -12.14 -14.08
N VAL A 204 0.35 -12.30 -13.56
CA VAL A 204 0.09 -13.10 -12.34
C VAL A 204 0.48 -14.57 -12.57
N MET A 205 0.10 -15.15 -13.71
CA MET A 205 0.45 -16.53 -14.06
C MET A 205 1.96 -16.76 -14.12
N VAL A 206 2.69 -15.91 -14.84
CA VAL A 206 4.14 -16.07 -14.99
C VAL A 206 4.87 -15.96 -13.65
N GLN A 207 4.33 -15.20 -12.68
CA GLN A 207 4.88 -15.14 -11.33
C GLN A 207 4.64 -16.43 -10.53
N ALA A 208 3.61 -17.20 -10.88
CA ALA A 208 3.27 -18.46 -10.25
C ALA A 208 3.83 -19.70 -10.99
N TRP A 209 4.59 -19.51 -12.07
CA TRP A 209 5.06 -20.59 -12.94
C TRP A 209 5.85 -21.67 -12.19
N GLY A 210 5.52 -22.93 -12.45
CA GLY A 210 6.16 -24.10 -11.85
C GLY A 210 5.26 -24.88 -10.89
N ALA A 211 5.86 -25.79 -10.13
CA ALA A 211 5.11 -26.64 -9.21
C ALA A 211 4.46 -25.84 -8.08
N CYS A 212 3.26 -26.25 -7.71
CA CYS A 212 2.54 -25.61 -6.64
C CYS A 212 3.12 -25.98 -5.27
N PRO A 213 3.30 -25.00 -4.35
CA PRO A 213 3.70 -25.31 -2.98
C PRO A 213 2.72 -26.30 -2.34
N GLU A 214 3.24 -27.24 -1.56
CA GLU A 214 2.42 -28.17 -0.76
C GLU A 214 1.89 -27.51 0.52
#